data_AF-A0A5J4TM93-F1
#
_entry.id   AF-A0A5J4TM93-F1
#
_cell.length_a   1.000
_cell.length_b   1.000
_cell.length_c   1.000
_cell.angle_alpha   90.00
_cell.angle_beta   90.00
_cell.angle_gamma   90.00
#
_symmetry.space_group_name_H-M   'P 1'
#
loop_
_entity.id
_entity.type
_entity.pdbx_description
1 polymer ?
#
loop_
_entity_poly.entity_id
_entity_poly.type
_entity_poly.pdbx_seq_one_letter_code
_entity_poly.pdbx_strand_id
1 'polypeptide(L)'
;AISYISGDHTINIRQSYTEATQAVYSAGEKIVTIQSVDSTRRKITNNIDGSTPLFSITGGGLTLTLQNIEIDSTGKPLMTFGGQLLKIESGTFTGTTETLITASAPVTIGTSGTPEFTAQKIVSVTGNNELKIIKGRFSGTSGTTSLITAAGPITIGDGGTPIFKNLGNLSISGVVLKIISGTFDREEGARSIQIVATNNATVTIGGTETSPQFTDLTSLIVNNGTLTIISGSFTNTGPIHKPQEGSLPPLPEPMISTTNTTVTIGSSTTTPQFIALENQVLSVSSGSLTITKGIFTGESTSLPQITTLRVQIVVGTNFNPTFNCPYALNVRTGSMTIRDEFFLGNQTTKIITNDTTVTIGAESGSQPSITNLKQLIIGRPGILNILGGSLTGESSSDPMILTNDTAVTIGSGTSTPSFSSQQALNVIAGSLTITKGIFIGTSNTLPQITTSGIQITYGANFNPTFNCPFALSVI
;
A
#
# COMPACT_ATOMS: atom_id res chain seq x y z
N ALA A 1 -44.26 -5.54 -19.40
CA ALA A 1 -43.55 -4.82 -20.47
C ALA A 1 -43.83 -3.33 -20.34
N ILE A 2 -42.82 -2.52 -19.97
CA ILE A 2 -42.92 -1.05 -19.96
C ILE A 2 -42.35 -0.60 -21.31
N SER A 3 -43.19 -0.39 -22.32
CA SER A 3 -42.73 0.05 -23.64
C SER A 3 -43.01 1.53 -23.87
N TYR A 4 -41.93 2.28 -24.11
CA TYR A 4 -41.85 3.66 -24.65
C TYR A 4 -42.63 4.75 -23.90
N ILE A 5 -41.94 5.45 -23.00
CA ILE A 5 -42.41 6.71 -22.37
C ILE A 5 -41.56 7.86 -22.93
N SER A 6 -42.17 8.91 -23.48
CA SER A 6 -41.47 10.11 -23.95
C SER A 6 -41.05 11.01 -22.78
N GLY A 7 -39.84 11.57 -22.82
CA GLY A 7 -39.29 12.47 -21.78
C GLY A 7 -38.62 11.76 -20.59
N ASP A 8 -38.03 12.55 -19.69
CA ASP A 8 -37.54 12.07 -18.40
C ASP A 8 -38.71 11.55 -17.57
N HIS A 9 -38.50 10.45 -16.84
CA HIS A 9 -39.57 9.87 -16.03
C HIS A 9 -39.07 9.07 -14.84
N THR A 10 -39.99 8.93 -13.88
CA THR A 10 -39.79 8.17 -12.66
C THR A 10 -40.68 6.94 -12.66
N ILE A 11 -40.07 5.76 -12.53
CA ILE A 11 -40.76 4.49 -12.28
C ILE A 11 -40.91 4.35 -10.77
N ASN A 12 -42.15 4.43 -10.32
CA ASN A 12 -42.53 4.47 -8.92
C ASN A 12 -43.02 3.11 -8.45
N ILE A 13 -42.30 2.49 -7.52
CA ILE A 13 -42.66 1.22 -6.88
C ILE A 13 -43.60 1.51 -5.71
N ARG A 14 -44.88 1.14 -5.87
CA ARG A 14 -45.95 1.48 -4.92
C ARG A 14 -46.17 0.44 -3.83
N GLN A 15 -45.79 -0.81 -4.08
CA GLN A 15 -45.96 -1.92 -3.15
C GLN A 15 -44.81 -2.92 -3.33
N SER A 16 -44.57 -3.76 -2.34
CA SER A 16 -43.65 -4.89 -2.48
C SER A 16 -44.29 -5.96 -3.36
N TYR A 17 -43.51 -6.63 -4.22
CA TYR A 17 -44.01 -7.67 -5.10
C TYR A 17 -42.91 -8.67 -5.50
N THR A 18 -43.34 -9.82 -5.99
CA THR A 18 -42.47 -10.83 -6.61
C THR A 18 -42.63 -10.74 -8.12
N GLU A 19 -41.51 -10.60 -8.83
CA GLU A 19 -41.50 -10.48 -10.29
C GLU A 19 -41.00 -11.79 -10.91
N ALA A 20 -41.79 -12.36 -11.83
CA ALA A 20 -41.46 -13.59 -12.53
C ALA A 20 -41.07 -13.35 -14.00
N THR A 21 -41.14 -12.11 -14.47
CA THR A 21 -40.80 -11.74 -15.85
C THR A 21 -39.72 -10.67 -15.91
N GLN A 22 -38.86 -10.73 -16.92
CA GLN A 22 -37.84 -9.70 -17.10
C GLN A 22 -38.46 -8.36 -17.47
N ALA A 23 -38.09 -7.31 -16.74
CA ALA A 23 -38.36 -5.94 -17.11
C ALA A 23 -37.34 -5.49 -18.17
N VAL A 24 -37.77 -5.52 -19.44
CA VAL A 24 -37.00 -4.99 -20.57
C VAL A 24 -37.37 -3.52 -20.78
N TYR A 25 -36.35 -2.67 -20.84
CA TYR A 25 -36.50 -1.24 -21.13
C TYR A 25 -35.49 -0.81 -22.19
N SER A 26 -35.97 -0.13 -23.22
CA SER A 26 -35.11 0.47 -24.24
C SER A 26 -35.55 1.90 -24.51
N ALA A 27 -34.60 2.84 -24.47
CA ALA A 27 -34.86 4.25 -24.71
C ALA A 27 -33.68 4.98 -25.37
N GLY A 28 -33.95 6.14 -25.98
CA GLY A 28 -32.92 7.08 -26.45
C GLY A 28 -32.29 7.91 -25.33
N GLU A 29 -31.86 9.13 -25.63
CA GLU A 29 -31.29 10.08 -24.66
C GLU A 29 -32.33 10.50 -23.61
N LYS A 30 -32.26 9.97 -22.38
CA LYS A 30 -33.26 10.21 -21.31
C LYS A 30 -32.66 10.03 -19.92
N ILE A 31 -33.29 10.62 -18.91
CA ILE A 31 -33.06 10.31 -17.49
C ILE A 31 -34.23 9.47 -16.97
N VAL A 32 -33.91 8.32 -16.38
CA VAL A 32 -34.89 7.43 -15.75
C VAL A 32 -34.52 7.22 -14.30
N THR A 33 -35.48 7.39 -13.40
CA THR A 33 -35.30 7.08 -11.97
C THR A 33 -36.24 5.96 -11.56
N ILE A 34 -35.71 4.89 -10.95
CA ILE A 34 -36.50 3.83 -10.32
C ILE A 34 -36.43 4.02 -8.81
N GLN A 35 -37.59 4.21 -8.18
CA GLN A 35 -37.67 4.48 -6.74
C GLN A 35 -38.93 3.94 -6.08
N SER A 36 -38.90 3.77 -4.75
CA SER A 36 -40.12 3.68 -3.95
C SER A 36 -40.86 5.02 -3.93
N VAL A 37 -42.20 4.98 -3.88
CA VAL A 37 -43.05 6.19 -3.80
C VAL A 37 -42.99 6.94 -2.48
N ASP A 38 -42.54 6.28 -1.42
CA ASP A 38 -42.49 6.83 -0.07
C ASP A 38 -41.17 6.47 0.62
N SER A 39 -40.95 6.94 1.85
CA SER A 39 -39.73 6.65 2.62
C SER A 39 -39.57 5.18 3.01
N THR A 40 -40.60 4.35 2.80
CA THR A 40 -40.53 2.91 3.00
C THR A 40 -39.82 2.28 1.81
N ARG A 41 -38.74 1.54 2.06
CA ARG A 41 -38.13 0.72 1.01
C ARG A 41 -39.11 -0.39 0.63
N ARG A 42 -39.60 -0.36 -0.60
CA ARG A 42 -40.45 -1.43 -1.15
C ARG A 42 -39.55 -2.52 -1.71
N LYS A 43 -39.91 -3.77 -1.43
CA LYS A 43 -39.13 -4.94 -1.79
C LYS A 43 -39.60 -5.50 -3.13
N ILE A 44 -38.67 -5.70 -4.05
CA ILE A 44 -38.87 -6.49 -5.28
C ILE A 44 -38.12 -7.81 -5.12
N THR A 45 -38.83 -8.93 -5.22
CA THR A 45 -38.20 -10.26 -5.22
C THR A 45 -38.08 -10.75 -6.65
N ASN A 46 -36.85 -11.01 -7.13
CA ASN A 46 -36.61 -11.59 -8.45
C ASN A 46 -36.87 -13.11 -8.42
N ASN A 47 -37.94 -13.54 -9.07
CA ASN A 47 -38.31 -14.94 -9.22
C ASN A 47 -38.21 -15.45 -10.67
N ILE A 48 -37.45 -14.77 -11.54
CA ILE A 48 -37.25 -15.20 -12.94
C ILE A 48 -36.30 -16.40 -12.99
N ASP A 49 -36.62 -17.47 -13.70
CA ASP A 49 -35.76 -18.66 -13.73
C ASP A 49 -34.43 -18.45 -14.47
N GLY A 50 -33.41 -19.19 -14.01
CA GLY A 50 -32.08 -19.21 -14.62
C GLY A 50 -31.24 -17.95 -14.37
N SER A 51 -30.35 -17.64 -15.31
CA SER A 51 -29.42 -16.52 -15.27
C SER A 51 -29.97 -15.22 -15.88
N THR A 52 -31.30 -15.11 -16.00
CA THR A 52 -31.94 -13.93 -16.61
C THR A 52 -31.99 -12.78 -15.61
N PRO A 53 -31.47 -11.59 -15.93
CA PRO A 53 -31.54 -10.45 -15.02
C PRO A 53 -32.97 -9.93 -14.88
N LEU A 54 -33.33 -9.44 -13.69
CA LEU A 54 -34.61 -8.76 -13.45
C LEU A 54 -34.82 -7.57 -14.39
N PHE A 55 -33.77 -6.77 -14.57
CA PHE A 55 -33.77 -5.61 -15.46
C PHE A 55 -32.80 -5.81 -16.63
N SER A 56 -33.30 -5.62 -17.85
CA SER A 56 -32.47 -5.49 -19.05
C SER A 56 -32.74 -4.13 -19.68
N ILE A 57 -31.81 -3.20 -19.47
CA ILE A 57 -32.00 -1.78 -19.75
C ILE A 57 -30.94 -1.31 -20.74
N THR A 58 -31.34 -0.83 -21.92
CA THR A 58 -30.42 -0.38 -22.97
C THR A 58 -30.82 0.97 -23.58
N GLY A 59 -29.83 1.78 -23.97
CA GLY A 59 -30.06 3.09 -24.58
C GLY A 59 -28.85 4.02 -24.53
N GLY A 60 -28.26 4.37 -25.68
CA GLY A 60 -26.95 5.05 -25.72
C GLY A 60 -26.84 6.36 -24.93
N GLY A 61 -27.93 7.13 -24.79
CA GLY A 61 -27.98 8.37 -23.99
C GLY A 61 -28.74 8.24 -22.67
N LEU A 62 -29.03 7.03 -22.22
CA LEU A 62 -29.83 6.78 -21.03
C LEU A 62 -28.98 6.96 -19.77
N THR A 63 -29.41 7.84 -18.86
CA THR A 63 -28.95 7.85 -17.47
C THR A 63 -30.00 7.18 -16.60
N LEU A 64 -29.64 6.08 -15.91
CA LEU A 64 -30.51 5.39 -14.97
C LEU A 64 -30.10 5.70 -13.54
N THR A 65 -31.07 6.03 -12.69
CA THR A 65 -30.87 6.23 -11.25
C THR A 65 -31.71 5.23 -10.46
N LEU A 66 -31.05 4.45 -9.59
CA LEU A 66 -31.70 3.60 -8.60
C LEU A 66 -31.63 4.26 -7.23
N GLN A 67 -32.77 4.45 -6.58
CA GLN A 67 -32.81 5.07 -5.25
C GLN A 67 -33.95 4.54 -4.40
N ASN A 68 -33.72 4.39 -3.11
CA ASN A 68 -34.74 4.05 -2.11
C ASN A 68 -35.56 2.80 -2.47
N ILE A 69 -34.89 1.73 -2.88
CA ILE A 69 -35.52 0.43 -3.22
C ILE A 69 -34.83 -0.72 -2.49
N GLU A 70 -35.58 -1.77 -2.20
CA GLU A 70 -35.03 -3.05 -1.77
C GLU A 70 -35.21 -4.07 -2.89
N ILE A 71 -34.15 -4.77 -3.27
CA ILE A 71 -34.23 -5.82 -4.28
C ILE A 71 -33.53 -7.07 -3.77
N ASP A 72 -34.28 -8.16 -3.76
CA ASP A 72 -33.81 -9.49 -3.40
C ASP A 72 -33.75 -10.34 -4.67
N SER A 73 -32.54 -10.56 -5.15
CA SER A 73 -32.21 -11.42 -6.28
C SER A 73 -31.38 -12.62 -5.83
N THR A 74 -31.70 -13.20 -4.67
CA THR A 74 -31.05 -14.42 -4.16
C THR A 74 -31.03 -15.50 -5.26
N GLY A 75 -29.84 -15.87 -5.75
CA GLY A 75 -29.65 -16.85 -6.82
C GLY A 75 -29.51 -16.31 -8.24
N LYS A 76 -29.81 -15.02 -8.50
CA LYS A 76 -30.11 -14.51 -9.84
C LYS A 76 -29.47 -13.14 -10.10
N PRO A 77 -29.10 -12.81 -11.36
CA PRO A 77 -28.68 -11.45 -11.69
C PRO A 77 -29.79 -10.44 -11.45
N LEU A 78 -29.45 -9.23 -11.02
CA LEU A 78 -30.40 -8.13 -10.88
C LEU A 78 -30.53 -7.36 -12.19
N MET A 79 -29.42 -6.93 -12.78
CA MET A 79 -29.47 -5.96 -13.87
C MET A 79 -28.38 -6.17 -14.91
N THR A 80 -28.76 -6.02 -16.17
CA THR A 80 -27.85 -5.66 -17.27
C THR A 80 -28.20 -4.26 -17.75
N PHE A 81 -27.21 -3.37 -17.75
CA PHE A 81 -27.37 -1.97 -18.16
C PHE A 81 -26.39 -1.61 -19.27
N GLY A 82 -26.90 -1.04 -20.36
CA GLY A 82 -26.09 -0.47 -21.44
C GLY A 82 -26.61 0.89 -21.86
N GLY A 83 -26.10 1.96 -21.25
CA GLY A 83 -26.46 3.32 -21.61
C GLY A 83 -25.34 4.34 -21.39
N GLN A 84 -25.70 5.56 -21.00
CA GLN A 84 -24.73 6.64 -20.76
C GLN A 84 -24.16 6.59 -19.34
N LEU A 85 -24.98 6.32 -18.32
CA LEU A 85 -24.56 6.32 -16.92
C LEU A 85 -25.55 5.54 -16.04
N LEU A 86 -25.04 4.70 -15.16
CA LEU A 86 -25.82 4.09 -14.08
C LEU A 86 -25.46 4.75 -12.74
N LYS A 87 -26.45 5.28 -12.05
CA LYS A 87 -26.34 5.81 -10.68
C LYS A 87 -27.09 4.89 -9.72
N ILE A 88 -26.44 4.50 -8.62
CA ILE A 88 -27.07 3.77 -7.52
C ILE A 88 -26.90 4.61 -6.27
N GLU A 89 -27.94 5.34 -5.90
CA GLU A 89 -27.87 6.35 -4.86
C GLU A 89 -28.20 5.81 -3.48
N SER A 90 -29.20 4.94 -3.38
CA SER A 90 -29.61 4.31 -2.13
C SER A 90 -30.45 3.06 -2.37
N GLY A 91 -30.49 2.16 -1.38
CA GLY A 91 -31.26 0.92 -1.45
C GLY A 91 -30.56 -0.24 -0.77
N THR A 92 -31.21 -1.39 -0.75
CA THR A 92 -30.64 -2.66 -0.30
C THR A 92 -30.74 -3.67 -1.44
N PHE A 93 -29.64 -4.30 -1.80
CA PHE A 93 -29.55 -5.20 -2.94
C PHE A 93 -28.89 -6.52 -2.52
N THR A 94 -29.66 -7.60 -2.55
CA THR A 94 -29.19 -8.93 -2.14
C THR A 94 -29.09 -9.85 -3.35
N GLY A 95 -27.99 -10.58 -3.46
CA GLY A 95 -27.75 -11.62 -4.46
C GLY A 95 -26.94 -12.77 -3.87
N THR A 96 -26.67 -13.80 -4.66
CA THR A 96 -25.79 -14.92 -4.24
C THR A 96 -24.62 -15.09 -5.21
N THR A 97 -24.65 -16.08 -6.11
CA THR A 97 -23.50 -16.55 -6.89
C THR A 97 -23.23 -15.74 -8.16
N GLU A 98 -24.30 -15.29 -8.81
CA GLU A 98 -24.20 -14.52 -10.05
C GLU A 98 -23.86 -13.06 -9.80
N THR A 99 -23.34 -12.39 -10.84
CA THR A 99 -23.08 -10.96 -10.78
C THR A 99 -24.40 -10.21 -10.68
N LEU A 100 -24.58 -9.45 -9.60
CA LEU A 100 -25.80 -8.72 -9.36
C LEU A 100 -26.04 -7.67 -10.45
N ILE A 101 -25.05 -6.83 -10.74
CA ILE A 101 -25.17 -5.76 -11.74
C ILE A 101 -24.05 -5.88 -12.77
N THR A 102 -24.42 -6.01 -14.04
CA THR A 102 -23.50 -5.91 -15.17
C THR A 102 -23.80 -4.63 -15.95
N ALA A 103 -22.79 -3.80 -16.17
CA ALA A 103 -22.91 -2.55 -16.90
C ALA A 103 -21.89 -2.46 -18.03
N SER A 104 -22.32 -2.04 -19.22
CA SER A 104 -21.46 -1.63 -20.34
C SER A 104 -21.39 -0.11 -20.49
N ALA A 105 -21.54 0.59 -19.36
CA ALA A 105 -21.54 2.05 -19.22
C ALA A 105 -20.85 2.45 -17.89
N PRO A 106 -20.45 3.71 -17.72
CA PRO A 106 -19.98 4.22 -16.43
C PRO A 106 -20.98 3.96 -15.31
N VAL A 107 -20.47 3.67 -14.11
CA VAL A 107 -21.28 3.41 -12.92
C VAL A 107 -20.83 4.31 -11.77
N THR A 108 -21.77 4.98 -11.11
CA THR A 108 -21.54 5.76 -9.89
C THR A 108 -22.42 5.26 -8.75
N ILE A 109 -21.84 5.02 -7.58
CA ILE A 109 -22.53 4.47 -6.40
C ILE A 109 -22.38 5.40 -5.19
N GLY A 110 -23.50 5.75 -4.55
CA GLY A 110 -23.53 6.43 -3.25
C GLY A 110 -23.24 7.93 -3.29
N THR A 111 -23.72 8.65 -4.32
CA THR A 111 -23.65 10.12 -4.40
C THR A 111 -24.42 10.80 -3.27
N SER A 112 -25.71 10.52 -3.17
CA SER A 112 -26.65 11.17 -2.24
C SER A 112 -26.98 10.30 -1.01
N GLY A 113 -26.82 8.98 -1.10
CA GLY A 113 -27.14 8.04 -0.03
C GLY A 113 -26.08 6.95 0.19
N THR A 114 -26.42 5.97 1.03
CA THR A 114 -25.56 4.83 1.36
C THR A 114 -26.26 3.54 0.94
N PRO A 115 -26.04 3.08 -0.31
CA PRO A 115 -26.61 1.81 -0.77
C PRO A 115 -25.92 0.63 -0.05
N GLU A 116 -26.67 -0.46 0.11
CA GLU A 116 -26.22 -1.66 0.80
C GLU A 116 -26.33 -2.85 -0.14
N PHE A 117 -25.25 -3.63 -0.24
CA PHE A 117 -25.14 -4.76 -1.13
C PHE A 117 -24.64 -5.99 -0.39
N THR A 118 -25.28 -7.14 -0.64
CA THR A 118 -24.85 -8.44 -0.13
C THR A 118 -24.87 -9.46 -1.27
N ALA A 119 -23.72 -9.90 -1.77
CA ALA A 119 -23.60 -10.88 -2.86
C ALA A 119 -22.17 -11.44 -2.98
N GLN A 120 -21.94 -12.50 -3.76
CA GLN A 120 -20.58 -12.94 -4.11
C GLN A 120 -19.91 -12.05 -5.16
N LYS A 121 -20.71 -11.40 -6.02
CA LYS A 121 -20.30 -10.47 -7.08
C LYS A 121 -21.34 -9.37 -7.21
N ILE A 122 -20.97 -8.13 -6.92
CA ILE A 122 -21.94 -7.03 -6.86
C ILE A 122 -21.98 -6.27 -8.19
N VAL A 123 -20.84 -5.77 -8.68
CA VAL A 123 -20.80 -4.95 -9.89
C VAL A 123 -19.71 -5.42 -10.84
N SER A 124 -20.06 -5.58 -12.11
CA SER A 124 -19.13 -5.78 -13.21
C SER A 124 -19.31 -4.68 -14.25
N VAL A 125 -18.30 -3.82 -14.42
CA VAL A 125 -18.26 -2.75 -15.42
C VAL A 125 -17.37 -3.15 -16.59
N THR A 126 -17.93 -3.16 -17.80
CA THR A 126 -17.26 -3.60 -19.03
C THR A 126 -16.98 -2.43 -19.96
N GLY A 127 -16.20 -2.66 -21.03
CA GLY A 127 -16.00 -1.67 -22.11
C GLY A 127 -15.10 -0.48 -21.75
N ASN A 128 -14.13 -0.66 -20.86
CA ASN A 128 -13.24 0.40 -20.37
C ASN A 128 -13.97 1.60 -19.72
N ASN A 129 -15.17 1.36 -19.19
CA ASN A 129 -15.95 2.38 -18.48
C ASN A 129 -15.51 2.54 -17.02
N GLU A 130 -15.68 3.75 -16.47
CA GLU A 130 -15.32 4.05 -15.08
C GLU A 130 -16.32 3.44 -14.08
N LEU A 131 -15.78 2.93 -12.97
CA LEU A 131 -16.53 2.60 -11.75
C LEU A 131 -16.16 3.58 -10.63
N LYS A 132 -17.11 4.40 -10.19
CA LYS A 132 -16.96 5.33 -9.07
C LYS A 132 -17.82 4.90 -7.88
N ILE A 133 -17.20 4.61 -6.74
CA ILE A 133 -17.86 4.25 -5.47
C ILE A 133 -17.57 5.35 -4.45
N ILE A 134 -18.57 6.14 -4.09
CA ILE A 134 -18.45 7.26 -3.16
C ILE A 134 -18.83 6.81 -1.74
N LYS A 135 -19.97 6.15 -1.59
CA LYS A 135 -20.48 5.58 -0.32
C LYS A 135 -21.12 4.22 -0.60
N GLY A 136 -21.30 3.45 0.48
CA GLY A 136 -22.07 2.20 0.45
C GLY A 136 -21.51 1.17 1.42
N ARG A 137 -22.28 0.11 1.64
CA ARG A 137 -21.85 -1.10 2.35
C ARG A 137 -21.86 -2.26 1.36
N PHE A 138 -20.73 -2.92 1.21
CA PHE A 138 -20.51 -4.01 0.25
C PHE A 138 -20.08 -5.25 1.02
N SER A 139 -20.96 -6.22 1.17
CA SER A 139 -20.73 -7.42 1.96
C SER A 139 -20.65 -8.66 1.08
N GLY A 140 -19.46 -9.25 1.01
CA GLY A 140 -19.23 -10.55 0.36
C GLY A 140 -19.78 -11.71 1.17
N THR A 141 -20.49 -12.61 0.51
CA THR A 141 -20.95 -13.88 1.09
C THR A 141 -19.88 -14.98 0.92
N SER A 142 -20.13 -16.18 1.47
CA SER A 142 -19.23 -17.31 1.29
C SER A 142 -18.99 -17.61 -0.20
N GLY A 143 -17.74 -17.86 -0.58
CA GLY A 143 -17.35 -18.08 -1.98
C GLY A 143 -17.05 -16.82 -2.78
N THR A 144 -17.18 -15.62 -2.19
CA THR A 144 -16.78 -14.35 -2.85
C THR A 144 -15.35 -14.45 -3.39
N THR A 145 -15.22 -14.28 -4.71
CA THR A 145 -13.92 -14.20 -5.38
C THR A 145 -13.53 -12.74 -5.62
N SER A 146 -14.49 -11.90 -5.98
CA SER A 146 -14.33 -10.47 -6.23
C SER A 146 -15.70 -9.80 -6.13
N LEU A 147 -15.86 -8.80 -5.25
CA LEU A 147 -17.11 -8.05 -5.16
C LEU A 147 -17.33 -7.11 -6.35
N ILE A 148 -16.24 -6.56 -6.89
CA ILE A 148 -16.29 -5.56 -7.95
C ILE A 148 -15.25 -5.88 -9.02
N THR A 149 -15.66 -5.79 -10.28
CA THR A 149 -14.79 -5.89 -11.44
C THR A 149 -15.03 -4.72 -12.36
N ALA A 150 -13.97 -4.12 -12.89
CA ALA A 150 -14.08 -3.09 -13.92
C ALA A 150 -12.96 -3.24 -14.95
N ALA A 151 -13.30 -3.09 -16.22
CA ALA A 151 -12.33 -3.02 -17.31
C ALA A 151 -11.70 -1.63 -17.44
N GLY A 152 -12.36 -0.58 -16.92
CA GLY A 152 -11.88 0.80 -16.92
C GLY A 152 -11.38 1.27 -15.56
N PRO A 153 -11.15 2.58 -15.39
CA PRO A 153 -10.71 3.17 -14.13
C PRO A 153 -11.66 2.89 -12.96
N ILE A 154 -11.10 2.77 -11.76
CA ILE A 154 -11.86 2.60 -10.52
C ILE A 154 -11.49 3.71 -9.53
N THR A 155 -12.50 4.39 -9.00
CA THR A 155 -12.34 5.41 -7.95
C THR A 155 -13.20 5.04 -6.74
N ILE A 156 -12.60 4.91 -5.57
CA ILE A 156 -13.26 4.52 -4.31
C ILE A 156 -13.04 5.61 -3.25
N GLY A 157 -14.13 6.04 -2.60
CA GLY A 157 -14.10 6.93 -1.44
C GLY A 157 -13.91 8.41 -1.75
N ASP A 158 -14.13 8.84 -3.00
CA ASP A 158 -14.04 10.25 -3.39
C ASP A 158 -15.27 11.03 -2.90
N GLY A 159 -15.18 11.66 -1.71
CA GLY A 159 -16.27 12.41 -1.08
C GLY A 159 -17.20 11.60 -0.16
N GLY A 160 -16.81 10.38 0.19
CA GLY A 160 -17.54 9.53 1.15
C GLY A 160 -16.66 8.41 1.68
N THR A 161 -17.18 7.56 2.58
CA THR A 161 -16.42 6.46 3.20
C THR A 161 -17.16 5.14 2.99
N PRO A 162 -16.86 4.39 1.91
CA PRO A 162 -17.48 3.10 1.66
C PRO A 162 -16.92 2.04 2.61
N ILE A 163 -17.72 1.00 2.87
CA ILE A 163 -17.34 -0.14 3.72
C ILE A 163 -17.39 -1.41 2.86
N PHE A 164 -16.26 -2.11 2.77
CA PHE A 164 -16.13 -3.40 2.12
C PHE A 164 -15.85 -4.47 3.16
N LYS A 165 -16.70 -5.49 3.20
CA LYS A 165 -16.47 -6.72 3.95
C LYS A 165 -16.30 -7.86 2.97
N ASN A 166 -15.25 -8.66 3.16
CA ASN A 166 -14.97 -9.84 2.33
C ASN A 166 -14.83 -9.47 0.84
N LEU A 167 -14.07 -8.41 0.54
CA LEU A 167 -13.85 -7.91 -0.84
C LEU A 167 -13.40 -9.00 -1.82
N GLY A 168 -12.60 -9.96 -1.32
CA GLY A 168 -11.88 -10.92 -2.15
C GLY A 168 -10.76 -10.22 -2.93
N ASN A 169 -10.68 -10.51 -4.22
CA ASN A 169 -9.69 -9.96 -5.13
C ASN A 169 -10.24 -8.75 -5.89
N LEU A 170 -9.47 -7.66 -5.92
CA LEU A 170 -9.68 -6.51 -6.80
C LEU A 170 -8.52 -6.47 -7.81
N SER A 171 -8.79 -6.84 -9.05
CA SER A 171 -7.78 -6.84 -10.12
C SER A 171 -8.03 -5.77 -11.16
N ILE A 172 -6.96 -5.06 -11.55
CA ILE A 172 -6.95 -4.06 -12.62
C ILE A 172 -5.77 -4.31 -13.57
N SER A 173 -5.91 -3.86 -14.81
CA SER A 173 -4.88 -4.03 -15.84
C SER A 173 -4.84 -2.83 -16.77
N GLY A 174 -3.70 -2.13 -16.86
CA GLY A 174 -3.50 -0.98 -17.74
C GLY A 174 -4.40 0.23 -17.47
N VAL A 175 -5.02 0.29 -16.29
CA VAL A 175 -5.94 1.37 -15.89
C VAL A 175 -5.56 1.96 -14.53
N VAL A 176 -6.31 2.99 -14.12
CA VAL A 176 -6.10 3.71 -12.86
C VAL A 176 -7.01 3.14 -11.77
N LEU A 177 -6.45 2.88 -10.60
CA LEU A 177 -7.19 2.64 -9.36
C LEU A 177 -6.85 3.72 -8.34
N LYS A 178 -7.88 4.39 -7.83
CA LYS A 178 -7.78 5.34 -6.72
C LYS A 178 -8.62 4.85 -5.55
N ILE A 179 -8.00 4.61 -4.41
CA ILE A 179 -8.68 4.32 -3.14
C ILE A 179 -8.40 5.50 -2.21
N ILE A 180 -9.28 6.48 -2.19
CA ILE A 180 -9.11 7.74 -1.44
C ILE A 180 -9.51 7.54 0.03
N SER A 181 -10.54 6.73 0.27
CA SER A 181 -11.03 6.40 1.61
C SER A 181 -11.76 5.05 1.61
N GLY A 182 -12.15 4.60 2.80
CA GLY A 182 -12.99 3.43 2.99
C GLY A 182 -12.46 2.49 4.06
N THR A 183 -13.29 1.55 4.49
CA THR A 183 -12.90 0.46 5.38
C THR A 183 -12.95 -0.84 4.62
N PHE A 184 -11.87 -1.60 4.66
CA PHE A 184 -11.72 -2.90 4.02
C PHE A 184 -11.42 -3.92 5.09
N ASP A 185 -12.39 -4.79 5.35
CA ASP A 185 -12.35 -5.76 6.44
C ASP A 185 -12.66 -7.16 5.94
N ARG A 186 -12.18 -8.15 6.67
CA ARG A 186 -12.33 -9.56 6.36
C ARG A 186 -12.88 -10.28 7.59
N GLU A 187 -13.95 -11.03 7.39
CA GLU A 187 -14.49 -11.91 8.41
C GLU A 187 -13.71 -13.23 8.44
N GLU A 188 -13.70 -13.88 9.60
CA GLU A 188 -13.03 -15.17 9.77
C GLU A 188 -13.54 -16.21 8.76
N GLY A 189 -12.61 -16.94 8.13
CA GLY A 189 -12.93 -17.93 7.09
C GLY A 189 -13.24 -17.35 5.71
N ALA A 190 -13.33 -16.02 5.55
CA ALA A 190 -13.44 -15.40 4.23
C ALA A 190 -12.10 -15.40 3.49
N ARG A 191 -12.16 -15.23 2.16
CA ARG A 191 -10.96 -15.07 1.35
C ARG A 191 -10.21 -13.80 1.75
N SER A 192 -8.88 -13.91 1.70
CA SER A 192 -7.97 -12.78 1.85
C SER A 192 -8.32 -11.60 0.95
N ILE A 193 -8.15 -10.38 1.48
CA ILE A 193 -8.23 -9.16 0.69
C ILE A 193 -6.97 -9.07 -0.16
N GLN A 194 -7.14 -9.08 -1.47
CA GLN A 194 -6.06 -8.98 -2.45
C GLN A 194 -6.35 -7.86 -3.44
N ILE A 195 -5.35 -7.03 -3.73
CA ILE A 195 -5.41 -6.01 -4.77
C ILE A 195 -4.27 -6.29 -5.75
N VAL A 196 -4.59 -6.46 -7.03
CA VAL A 196 -3.61 -6.81 -8.07
C VAL A 196 -3.69 -5.84 -9.23
N ALA A 197 -2.59 -5.15 -9.51
CA ALA A 197 -2.47 -4.18 -10.59
C ALA A 197 -1.34 -4.59 -11.55
N THR A 198 -1.66 -4.63 -12.85
CA THR A 198 -0.74 -5.12 -13.90
C THR A 198 -0.74 -4.21 -15.13
N ASN A 199 0.18 -4.46 -16.07
CA ASN A 199 0.19 -3.86 -17.41
C ASN A 199 0.23 -2.33 -17.43
N ASN A 200 1.15 -1.71 -16.68
CA ASN A 200 1.28 -0.25 -16.56
C ASN A 200 0.11 0.43 -15.84
N ALA A 201 -0.56 -0.30 -14.94
CA ALA A 201 -1.58 0.26 -14.08
C ALA A 201 -1.01 1.30 -13.09
N THR A 202 -1.84 2.28 -12.75
CA THR A 202 -1.54 3.31 -11.74
C THR A 202 -2.41 3.10 -10.53
N VAL A 203 -1.80 2.88 -9.35
CA VAL A 203 -2.50 2.72 -8.09
C VAL A 203 -2.18 3.88 -7.17
N THR A 204 -3.22 4.55 -6.66
CA THR A 204 -3.11 5.58 -5.61
C THR A 204 -3.98 5.18 -4.43
N ILE A 205 -3.40 5.16 -3.22
CA ILE A 205 -4.09 4.85 -1.97
C ILE A 205 -3.94 6.03 -1.01
N GLY A 206 -5.06 6.44 -0.41
CA GLY A 206 -5.15 7.59 0.47
C GLY A 206 -5.43 8.91 -0.25
N GLY A 207 -6.00 9.84 0.51
CA GLY A 207 -6.10 11.25 0.16
C GLY A 207 -5.36 12.12 1.18
N THR A 208 -5.38 13.44 0.97
CA THR A 208 -4.79 14.40 1.92
C THR A 208 -5.61 14.58 3.19
N GLU A 209 -6.91 14.32 3.13
CA GLU A 209 -7.87 14.52 4.24
C GLU A 209 -8.51 13.21 4.74
N THR A 210 -8.39 12.13 3.98
CA THR A 210 -8.99 10.83 4.28
C THR A 210 -7.94 9.73 4.23
N SER A 211 -8.13 8.71 5.07
CA SER A 211 -7.20 7.59 5.20
C SER A 211 -7.96 6.27 5.11
N PRO A 212 -7.79 5.47 4.04
CA PRO A 212 -8.40 4.16 3.96
C PRO A 212 -7.84 3.24 5.05
N GLN A 213 -8.68 2.34 5.54
CA GLN A 213 -8.34 1.38 6.59
C GLN A 213 -8.42 -0.02 6.00
N PHE A 214 -7.30 -0.74 6.00
CA PHE A 214 -7.24 -2.14 5.61
C PHE A 214 -6.90 -2.99 6.83
N THR A 215 -7.86 -3.80 7.26
CA THR A 215 -7.67 -4.81 8.28
C THR A 215 -7.40 -6.15 7.60
N ASP A 216 -6.31 -6.82 7.97
CA ASP A 216 -5.87 -8.08 7.37
C ASP A 216 -5.62 -8.01 5.84
N LEU A 217 -4.98 -6.92 5.39
CA LEU A 217 -4.53 -6.85 4.01
C LEU A 217 -3.50 -7.95 3.76
N THR A 218 -3.87 -8.94 2.96
CA THR A 218 -3.00 -10.07 2.70
C THR A 218 -1.99 -9.75 1.60
N SER A 219 -2.44 -9.10 0.52
CA SER A 219 -1.53 -8.74 -0.57
C SER A 219 -2.02 -7.55 -1.39
N LEU A 220 -1.13 -6.59 -1.62
CA LEU A 220 -1.22 -5.56 -2.64
C LEU A 220 -0.07 -5.77 -3.63
N ILE A 221 -0.39 -6.18 -4.86
CA ILE A 221 0.58 -6.53 -5.89
C ILE A 221 0.52 -5.48 -7.01
N VAL A 222 1.64 -4.85 -7.34
CA VAL A 222 1.75 -3.91 -8.46
C VAL A 222 2.93 -4.26 -9.36
N ASN A 223 2.64 -4.75 -10.57
CA ASN A 223 3.64 -5.23 -11.52
C ASN A 223 3.63 -4.40 -12.80
N ASN A 224 4.78 -3.81 -13.13
CA ASN A 224 4.96 -2.87 -14.24
C ASN A 224 4.00 -1.69 -14.08
N GLY A 225 4.34 -0.65 -13.32
CA GLY A 225 3.42 0.47 -13.10
C GLY A 225 3.88 1.45 -12.03
N THR A 226 2.91 2.10 -11.38
CA THR A 226 3.17 3.04 -10.29
C THR A 226 2.27 2.77 -9.08
N LEU A 227 2.84 2.81 -7.88
CA LEU A 227 2.13 2.75 -6.62
C LEU A 227 2.44 3.99 -5.79
N THR A 228 1.42 4.77 -5.46
CA THR A 228 1.52 5.91 -4.54
C THR A 228 0.63 5.67 -3.32
N ILE A 229 1.22 5.64 -2.13
CA ILE A 229 0.48 5.55 -0.87
C ILE A 229 0.62 6.89 -0.15
N ILE A 230 -0.40 7.72 -0.20
CA ILE A 230 -0.44 9.05 0.41
C ILE A 230 -0.74 8.91 1.91
N SER A 231 -1.76 8.13 2.25
CA SER A 231 -2.24 7.92 3.62
C SER A 231 -2.94 6.56 3.73
N GLY A 232 -3.23 6.13 4.95
CA GLY A 232 -3.95 4.88 5.21
C GLY A 232 -3.39 4.14 6.42
N SER A 233 -4.17 3.18 6.92
CA SER A 233 -3.73 2.19 7.90
C SER A 233 -3.79 0.83 7.26
N PHE A 234 -2.69 0.09 7.34
CA PHE A 234 -2.55 -1.23 6.75
C PHE A 234 -2.08 -2.19 7.83
N THR A 235 -2.95 -3.13 8.22
CA THR A 235 -2.60 -4.15 9.20
C THR A 235 -2.58 -5.53 8.55
N ASN A 236 -1.55 -6.30 8.90
CA ASN A 236 -1.46 -7.71 8.64
C ASN A 236 -0.92 -8.37 9.91
N THR A 237 -1.84 -8.66 10.82
CA THR A 237 -1.56 -9.25 12.15
C THR A 237 -1.83 -10.75 12.19
N GLY A 238 -2.32 -11.33 11.09
CA GLY A 238 -2.60 -12.75 11.03
C GLY A 238 -1.31 -13.59 11.10
N PRO A 239 -1.26 -14.67 11.90
CA PRO A 239 -0.22 -15.66 11.75
C PRO A 239 -0.28 -16.18 10.30
N ILE A 240 0.87 -16.20 9.62
CA ILE A 240 1.02 -16.99 8.39
C ILE A 240 0.46 -18.36 8.74
N HIS A 241 -0.50 -18.84 7.95
CA HIS A 241 -1.01 -20.22 7.97
C HIS A 241 -0.07 -21.12 8.77
N LYS A 242 -0.46 -21.52 9.99
CA LYS A 242 0.30 -22.54 10.71
C LYS A 242 0.50 -23.66 9.69
N PRO A 243 1.74 -24.01 9.30
CA PRO A 243 1.94 -25.01 8.28
C PRO A 243 1.16 -26.25 8.71
N GLN A 244 0.45 -26.88 7.78
CA GLN A 244 0.01 -28.24 8.02
C GLN A 244 1.25 -29.03 8.46
N GLU A 245 1.15 -29.72 9.60
CA GLU A 245 2.23 -30.51 10.17
C GLU A 245 2.92 -31.32 9.06
N GLY A 246 4.22 -31.07 8.85
CA GLY A 246 5.04 -31.82 7.87
C GLY A 246 5.51 -31.07 6.63
N SER A 247 5.19 -29.79 6.44
CA SER A 247 5.79 -28.95 5.38
C SER A 247 6.71 -27.87 5.95
N LEU A 248 7.83 -27.59 5.26
CA LEU A 248 8.63 -26.39 5.53
C LEU A 248 7.69 -25.18 5.44
N PRO A 249 7.62 -24.31 6.46
CA PRO A 249 6.74 -23.15 6.40
C PRO A 249 7.14 -22.31 5.18
N PRO A 250 6.20 -21.96 4.28
CA PRO A 250 6.49 -21.00 3.24
C PRO A 250 6.99 -19.71 3.89
N LEU A 251 7.99 -19.05 3.29
CA LEU A 251 8.40 -17.73 3.77
C LEU A 251 7.17 -16.80 3.78
N PRO A 252 7.00 -15.97 4.82
CA PRO A 252 5.94 -14.97 4.85
C PRO A 252 5.93 -14.14 3.58
N GLU A 253 4.77 -14.07 2.93
CA GLU A 253 4.56 -13.15 1.82
C GLU A 253 4.47 -11.71 2.36
N PRO A 254 5.10 -10.74 1.67
CA PRO A 254 4.99 -9.34 2.04
C PRO A 254 3.56 -8.82 1.81
N MET A 255 3.08 -7.95 2.70
CA MET A 255 1.76 -7.31 2.57
C MET A 255 1.65 -6.51 1.26
N ILE A 256 2.74 -5.89 0.82
CA ILE A 256 2.83 -5.15 -0.44
C ILE A 256 4.01 -5.71 -1.24
N SER A 257 3.75 -6.15 -2.48
CA SER A 257 4.77 -6.68 -3.38
C SER A 257 4.74 -5.92 -4.70
N THR A 258 5.89 -5.47 -5.17
CA THR A 258 5.97 -4.73 -6.43
C THR A 258 7.13 -5.18 -7.28
N THR A 259 6.91 -5.27 -8.60
CA THR A 259 7.96 -5.60 -9.57
C THR A 259 7.97 -4.61 -10.72
N ASN A 260 9.14 -4.05 -11.05
CA ASN A 260 9.31 -3.04 -12.10
C ASN A 260 8.33 -1.87 -11.94
N THR A 261 8.27 -1.34 -10.71
CA THR A 261 7.27 -0.35 -10.30
C THR A 261 7.95 0.84 -9.66
N THR A 262 7.42 2.04 -9.91
CA THR A 262 7.78 3.24 -9.13
C THR A 262 6.89 3.32 -7.91
N VAL A 263 7.48 3.24 -6.72
CA VAL A 263 6.77 3.24 -5.44
C VAL A 263 7.06 4.54 -4.68
N THR A 264 6.01 5.23 -4.25
CA THR A 264 6.10 6.41 -3.39
C THR A 264 5.24 6.22 -2.15
N ILE A 265 5.81 6.43 -0.96
CA ILE A 265 5.14 6.27 0.33
C ILE A 265 5.19 7.57 1.13
N GLY A 266 4.01 8.01 1.58
CA GLY A 266 3.78 9.21 2.35
C GLY A 266 3.75 10.48 1.51
N SER A 267 3.36 11.57 2.17
CA SER A 267 3.38 12.92 1.61
C SER A 267 3.89 13.92 2.63
N SER A 268 3.92 15.20 2.27
CA SER A 268 4.24 16.28 3.22
C SER A 268 3.20 16.44 4.32
N THR A 269 1.93 16.11 4.05
CA THR A 269 0.80 16.39 4.96
C THR A 269 0.25 15.14 5.64
N THR A 270 0.58 13.95 5.17
CA THR A 270 -0.01 12.69 5.64
C THR A 270 1.04 11.62 5.92
N THR A 271 0.74 10.76 6.90
CA THR A 271 1.63 9.68 7.36
C THR A 271 0.89 8.34 7.27
N PRO A 272 1.18 7.50 6.27
CA PRO A 272 0.63 6.14 6.23
C PRO A 272 1.21 5.27 7.35
N GLN A 273 0.41 4.34 7.85
CA GLN A 273 0.77 3.43 8.94
C GLN A 273 0.72 1.98 8.45
N PHE A 274 1.79 1.23 8.72
CA PHE A 274 1.92 -0.17 8.35
C PHE A 274 2.26 -0.98 9.59
N ILE A 275 1.46 -2.02 9.87
CA ILE A 275 1.65 -2.91 11.01
C ILE A 275 1.74 -4.35 10.49
N ALA A 276 2.95 -4.91 10.53
CA ALA A 276 3.24 -6.29 10.18
C ALA A 276 4.16 -6.89 11.26
N LEU A 277 3.55 -7.51 12.27
CA LEU A 277 4.25 -7.96 13.47
C LEU A 277 5.28 -9.07 13.15
N GLU A 278 4.82 -10.12 12.50
CA GLU A 278 5.64 -11.28 12.12
C GLU A 278 5.90 -11.38 10.60
N ASN A 279 5.38 -10.41 9.84
CA ASN A 279 5.44 -10.38 8.37
C ASN A 279 6.26 -9.19 7.86
N GLN A 280 6.52 -9.21 6.55
CA GLN A 280 7.10 -8.07 5.85
C GLN A 280 6.00 -7.10 5.39
N VAL A 281 6.24 -5.79 5.51
CA VAL A 281 5.35 -4.78 4.95
C VAL A 281 5.51 -4.70 3.43
N LEU A 282 6.75 -4.53 2.95
CA LEU A 282 7.00 -4.17 1.56
C LEU A 282 8.16 -4.98 0.95
N SER A 283 7.93 -5.49 -0.26
CA SER A 283 8.97 -6.01 -1.14
C SER A 283 8.94 -5.28 -2.49
N VAL A 284 10.08 -4.74 -2.91
CA VAL A 284 10.23 -4.04 -4.21
C VAL A 284 11.33 -4.69 -5.02
N SER A 285 11.01 -5.19 -6.21
CA SER A 285 11.96 -5.81 -7.12
C SER A 285 12.03 -5.06 -8.44
N SER A 286 13.17 -4.42 -8.74
CA SER A 286 13.35 -3.53 -9.89
C SER A 286 12.45 -2.28 -9.83
N GLY A 287 12.92 -1.16 -10.36
CA GLY A 287 12.23 0.14 -10.30
C GLY A 287 12.80 1.06 -9.22
N SER A 288 11.94 1.80 -8.53
CA SER A 288 12.34 2.79 -7.52
C SER A 288 11.41 2.80 -6.31
N LEU A 289 11.96 3.18 -5.16
CA LEU A 289 11.22 3.35 -3.91
C LEU A 289 11.59 4.68 -3.26
N THR A 290 10.61 5.57 -3.09
CA THR A 290 10.76 6.80 -2.32
C THR A 290 9.88 6.73 -1.08
N ILE A 291 10.47 6.89 0.11
CA ILE A 291 9.75 6.99 1.37
C ILE A 291 9.89 8.42 1.89
N THR A 292 8.83 9.19 1.73
CA THR A 292 8.73 10.57 2.23
C THR A 292 8.33 10.56 3.70
N LYS A 293 7.24 9.86 4.04
CA LYS A 293 6.74 9.65 5.41
C LYS A 293 6.13 8.26 5.53
N GLY A 294 6.14 7.71 6.74
CA GLY A 294 5.44 6.47 7.05
C GLY A 294 5.82 5.96 8.43
N ILE A 295 4.93 5.21 9.06
CA ILE A 295 5.22 4.49 10.31
C ILE A 295 5.18 3.00 9.99
N PHE A 296 6.31 2.33 10.18
CA PHE A 296 6.46 0.89 9.98
C PHE A 296 6.65 0.22 11.34
N THR A 297 5.71 -0.63 11.74
CA THR A 297 5.71 -1.33 13.02
C THR A 297 5.79 -2.83 12.80
N GLY A 298 6.75 -3.48 13.45
CA GLY A 298 6.90 -4.94 13.42
C GLY A 298 7.76 -5.45 14.57
N GLU A 299 7.70 -6.75 14.80
CA GLU A 299 8.34 -7.41 15.96
C GLU A 299 9.39 -8.44 15.54
N SER A 300 9.39 -8.85 14.25
CA SER A 300 10.36 -9.80 13.74
C SER A 300 11.80 -9.29 13.81
N THR A 301 12.68 -10.14 14.36
CA THR A 301 14.13 -9.92 14.39
C THR A 301 14.84 -10.59 13.21
N SER A 302 14.18 -11.53 12.54
CA SER A 302 14.73 -12.31 11.41
C SER A 302 14.30 -11.74 10.05
N LEU A 303 13.14 -11.09 9.98
CA LEU A 303 12.57 -10.56 8.75
C LEU A 303 12.56 -9.03 8.76
N PRO A 304 13.02 -8.39 7.67
CA PRO A 304 12.96 -6.94 7.56
C PRO A 304 11.54 -6.47 7.23
N GLN A 305 11.15 -5.30 7.72
CA GLN A 305 9.90 -4.65 7.31
C GLN A 305 9.88 -4.29 5.82
N ILE A 306 11.04 -3.98 5.24
CA ILE A 306 11.19 -3.65 3.82
C ILE A 306 12.34 -4.46 3.21
N THR A 307 12.09 -5.17 2.11
CA THR A 307 13.13 -5.76 1.25
C THR A 307 13.12 -5.08 -0.10
N THR A 308 14.31 -4.82 -0.66
CA THR A 308 14.44 -4.35 -2.03
C THR A 308 15.47 -5.16 -2.82
N LEU A 309 15.22 -5.38 -4.10
CA LEU A 309 16.13 -6.05 -5.04
C LEU A 309 16.28 -5.24 -6.33
N ARG A 310 17.48 -4.75 -6.66
CA ARG A 310 17.78 -3.95 -7.86
C ARG A 310 16.97 -2.65 -7.91
N VAL A 311 16.91 -1.95 -6.79
CA VAL A 311 16.08 -0.76 -6.60
C VAL A 311 16.96 0.42 -6.22
N GLN A 312 16.59 1.61 -6.69
CA GLN A 312 17.02 2.87 -6.09
C GLN A 312 16.03 3.23 -4.98
N ILE A 313 16.48 3.16 -3.73
CA ILE A 313 15.68 3.56 -2.57
C ILE A 313 16.17 4.92 -2.05
N VAL A 314 15.23 5.83 -1.85
CA VAL A 314 15.46 7.12 -1.18
C VAL A 314 14.56 7.18 0.05
N VAL A 315 15.17 7.40 1.21
CA VAL A 315 14.47 7.45 2.50
C VAL A 315 14.64 8.82 3.15
N GLY A 316 13.50 9.38 3.55
CA GLY A 316 13.37 10.69 4.19
C GLY A 316 13.64 11.81 3.20
N THR A 317 12.62 12.25 2.45
CA THR A 317 12.70 13.39 1.52
C THR A 317 11.92 14.58 2.06
N ASN A 318 12.61 15.45 2.78
CA ASN A 318 12.13 16.60 3.58
C ASN A 318 11.30 16.23 4.82
N PHE A 319 11.16 14.94 5.13
CA PHE A 319 10.32 14.45 6.21
C PHE A 319 10.83 13.11 6.76
N ASN A 320 10.27 12.70 7.90
CA ASN A 320 10.85 11.64 8.72
C ASN A 320 9.98 10.37 8.70
N PRO A 321 10.44 9.28 8.08
CA PRO A 321 9.86 7.96 8.28
C PRO A 321 10.29 7.37 9.63
N THR A 322 9.38 6.65 10.27
CA THR A 322 9.57 6.01 11.57
C THR A 322 9.54 4.50 11.41
N PHE A 323 10.55 3.82 11.96
CA PHE A 323 10.62 2.36 12.01
C PHE A 323 10.60 1.91 13.48
N ASN A 324 9.48 1.36 13.92
CA ASN A 324 9.28 0.74 15.22
C ASN A 324 9.42 -0.78 15.05
N CYS A 325 10.62 -1.23 14.70
CA CYS A 325 10.89 -2.63 14.44
C CYS A 325 12.36 -2.98 14.64
N PRO A 326 12.69 -4.21 15.08
CA PRO A 326 14.08 -4.63 15.23
C PRO A 326 14.86 -4.71 13.90
N TYR A 327 14.17 -4.94 12.78
CA TYR A 327 14.78 -5.08 11.45
C TYR A 327 14.02 -4.26 10.41
N ALA A 328 14.56 -3.09 10.06
CA ALA A 328 13.87 -2.16 9.19
C ALA A 328 14.02 -2.51 7.70
N LEU A 329 15.25 -2.61 7.20
CA LEU A 329 15.50 -2.76 5.75
C LEU A 329 16.53 -3.82 5.41
N ASN A 330 16.28 -4.51 4.29
CA ASN A 330 17.24 -5.37 3.60
C ASN A 330 17.34 -4.96 2.12
N VAL A 331 18.44 -4.33 1.73
CA VAL A 331 18.66 -3.77 0.38
C VAL A 331 19.69 -4.58 -0.38
N ARG A 332 19.27 -5.30 -1.41
CA ARG A 332 20.13 -6.15 -2.23
C ARG A 332 20.25 -5.58 -3.63
N THR A 333 21.45 -5.24 -4.09
CA THR A 333 21.72 -4.67 -5.41
C THR A 333 21.02 -3.31 -5.65
N GLY A 334 21.75 -2.33 -6.18
CA GLY A 334 21.21 -0.99 -6.45
C GLY A 334 21.79 0.08 -5.52
N SER A 335 20.95 1.01 -5.05
CA SER A 335 21.42 2.11 -4.19
C SER A 335 20.41 2.49 -3.12
N MET A 336 20.91 2.89 -1.95
CA MET A 336 20.14 3.45 -0.85
C MET A 336 20.66 4.83 -0.49
N THR A 337 19.78 5.83 -0.49
CA THR A 337 20.09 7.18 -0.02
C THR A 337 19.22 7.52 1.18
N ILE A 338 19.84 7.97 2.27
CA ILE A 338 19.16 8.47 3.47
C ILE A 338 19.46 9.97 3.56
N ARG A 339 18.43 10.83 3.46
CA ARG A 339 18.64 12.29 3.42
C ARG A 339 18.25 13.01 4.71
N ASP A 340 17.06 12.78 5.24
CA ASP A 340 16.55 13.47 6.44
C ASP A 340 16.49 12.56 7.67
N GLU A 341 15.85 13.00 8.76
CA GLU A 341 15.82 12.22 10.00
C GLU A 341 15.21 10.84 9.73
N PHE A 342 15.97 9.82 10.11
CA PHE A 342 15.73 8.45 9.76
C PHE A 342 15.96 7.66 11.04
N PHE A 343 14.94 6.95 11.52
CA PHE A 343 14.90 6.25 12.83
C PHE A 343 14.55 7.10 14.06
N LEU A 344 13.42 7.80 14.00
CA LEU A 344 12.77 8.36 15.19
C LEU A 344 11.94 7.32 15.99
N GLY A 345 12.22 6.02 15.80
CA GLY A 345 11.47 4.95 16.44
C GLY A 345 11.82 4.75 17.91
N ASN A 346 10.92 4.15 18.67
CA ASN A 346 11.13 3.82 20.09
C ASN A 346 11.95 2.53 20.32
N GLN A 347 12.37 1.86 19.24
CA GLN A 347 13.17 0.64 19.28
C GLN A 347 14.44 0.82 18.47
N THR A 348 15.51 0.16 18.92
CA THR A 348 16.74 0.05 18.14
C THR A 348 16.54 -0.84 16.93
N THR A 349 17.05 -0.46 15.77
CA THR A 349 16.80 -1.20 14.53
C THR A 349 18.06 -1.48 13.71
N LYS A 350 18.04 -2.58 12.95
CA LYS A 350 19.13 -2.94 12.03
C LYS A 350 18.75 -2.71 10.57
N ILE A 351 19.76 -2.39 9.77
CA ILE A 351 19.70 -2.40 8.30
C ILE A 351 20.79 -3.32 7.78
N ILE A 352 20.45 -4.10 6.76
CA ILE A 352 21.41 -4.91 6.02
C ILE A 352 21.37 -4.50 4.56
N THR A 353 22.54 -4.34 3.96
CA THR A 353 22.68 -4.12 2.53
C THR A 353 23.71 -5.07 1.94
N ASN A 354 23.58 -5.42 0.66
CA ASN A 354 24.54 -6.28 -0.05
C ASN A 354 24.56 -5.89 -1.53
N ASP A 355 25.75 -5.72 -2.11
CA ASP A 355 25.94 -5.25 -3.49
C ASP A 355 25.29 -3.89 -3.75
N THR A 356 25.36 -3.01 -2.75
CA THR A 356 24.59 -1.76 -2.71
C THR A 356 25.51 -0.58 -2.48
N THR A 357 25.23 0.54 -3.17
CA THR A 357 25.78 1.84 -2.81
C THR A 357 24.88 2.52 -1.78
N VAL A 358 25.41 2.74 -0.58
CA VAL A 358 24.73 3.45 0.50
C VAL A 358 25.28 4.86 0.62
N THR A 359 24.39 5.86 0.59
CA THR A 359 24.72 7.27 0.82
C THR A 359 23.90 7.79 2.00
N ILE A 360 24.58 8.34 3.00
CA ILE A 360 23.98 8.97 4.17
C ILE A 360 24.28 10.47 4.11
N GLY A 361 23.23 11.28 4.16
CA GLY A 361 23.30 12.72 4.03
C GLY A 361 23.30 13.21 2.58
N ALA A 362 23.49 14.51 2.45
CA ALA A 362 23.54 15.23 1.19
C ALA A 362 24.82 16.08 1.13
N GLU A 363 25.28 16.43 -0.08
CA GLU A 363 26.45 17.31 -0.26
C GLU A 363 26.21 18.69 0.38
N SER A 364 24.97 19.17 0.34
CA SER A 364 24.49 20.41 0.94
C SER A 364 23.04 20.27 1.40
N GLY A 365 22.62 21.05 2.40
CA GLY A 365 21.23 21.08 2.88
C GLY A 365 21.04 20.36 4.22
N SER A 366 19.81 19.90 4.48
CA SER A 366 19.48 19.11 5.66
C SER A 366 20.28 17.82 5.70
N GLN A 367 20.63 17.40 6.92
CA GLN A 367 21.42 16.21 7.18
C GLN A 367 20.64 15.29 8.11
N PRO A 368 20.81 13.97 7.98
CA PRO A 368 20.01 13.03 8.74
C PRO A 368 20.47 13.03 10.19
N SER A 369 19.50 12.99 11.10
CA SER A 369 19.71 12.55 12.48
C SER A 369 19.21 11.12 12.59
N ILE A 370 20.14 10.19 12.79
CA ILE A 370 19.87 8.77 12.98
C ILE A 370 20.09 8.44 14.45
N THR A 371 18.99 8.24 15.16
CA THR A 371 18.97 7.77 16.54
C THR A 371 18.57 6.31 16.60
N ASN A 372 18.99 5.59 17.64
CA ASN A 372 18.57 4.20 17.87
C ASN A 372 18.98 3.25 16.72
N LEU A 373 20.10 3.50 16.06
CA LEU A 373 20.66 2.53 15.12
C LEU A 373 21.31 1.41 15.91
N LYS A 374 20.77 0.19 15.81
CA LYS A 374 21.43 -1.00 16.35
C LYS A 374 22.66 -1.33 15.53
N GLN A 375 22.46 -1.45 14.22
CA GLN A 375 23.54 -1.80 13.31
C GLN A 375 23.18 -1.48 11.85
N LEU A 376 24.13 -0.90 11.12
CA LEU A 376 24.13 -0.82 9.67
C LEU A 376 25.20 -1.77 9.13
N ILE A 377 24.76 -2.82 8.44
CA ILE A 377 25.66 -3.81 7.81
C ILE A 377 25.73 -3.55 6.31
N ILE A 378 26.95 -3.34 5.80
CA ILE A 378 27.24 -3.26 4.37
C ILE A 378 28.00 -4.53 3.96
N GLY A 379 27.31 -5.39 3.22
CA GLY A 379 27.82 -6.66 2.70
C GLY A 379 28.73 -6.49 1.48
N ARG A 380 29.33 -7.61 1.04
CA ARG A 380 30.28 -7.65 -0.08
C ARG A 380 29.60 -7.88 -1.44
N PRO A 381 30.02 -7.17 -2.50
CA PRO A 381 30.76 -5.91 -2.48
C PRO A 381 29.84 -4.75 -2.06
N GLY A 382 30.40 -3.60 -1.67
CA GLY A 382 29.58 -2.45 -1.28
C GLY A 382 30.31 -1.11 -1.37
N ILE A 383 29.54 -0.03 -1.35
CA ILE A 383 30.05 1.34 -1.22
C ILE A 383 29.27 2.03 -0.10
N LEU A 384 29.97 2.70 0.81
CA LEU A 384 29.36 3.51 1.85
C LEU A 384 29.92 4.94 1.79
N ASN A 385 29.05 5.90 1.49
CA ASN A 385 29.35 7.32 1.50
C ASN A 385 28.58 8.00 2.64
N ILE A 386 29.28 8.57 3.60
CA ILE A 386 28.69 9.37 4.69
C ILE A 386 29.08 10.82 4.44
N LEU A 387 28.17 11.57 3.83
CA LEU A 387 28.38 12.97 3.47
C LEU A 387 28.22 13.89 4.68
N GLY A 388 27.35 13.51 5.62
CA GLY A 388 26.99 14.29 6.81
C GLY A 388 26.00 13.56 7.72
N GLY A 389 25.51 14.28 8.73
CA GLY A 389 24.50 13.80 9.68
C GLY A 389 25.07 13.37 11.03
N SER A 390 24.17 13.08 11.96
CA SER A 390 24.51 12.55 13.29
C SER A 390 23.99 11.13 13.43
N LEU A 391 24.87 10.19 13.76
CA LEU A 391 24.54 8.79 13.98
C LEU A 391 24.81 8.44 15.45
N THR A 392 23.76 8.05 16.16
CA THR A 392 23.85 7.59 17.56
C THR A 392 23.47 6.11 17.62
N GLY A 393 24.45 5.30 17.97
CA GLY A 393 24.31 3.85 18.06
C GLY A 393 23.79 3.40 19.43
N GLU A 394 23.32 2.16 19.49
CA GLU A 394 23.04 1.50 20.77
C GLU A 394 24.34 1.34 21.59
N SER A 395 24.22 1.37 22.92
CA SER A 395 25.31 1.05 23.84
C SER A 395 25.60 -0.45 23.90
N SER A 396 25.87 -1.09 22.75
CA SER A 396 26.23 -2.50 22.63
C SER A 396 27.71 -2.69 22.26
N SER A 397 28.21 -3.92 22.37
CA SER A 397 29.57 -4.27 21.95
C SER A 397 29.73 -4.38 20.43
N ASP A 398 28.62 -4.46 19.69
CA ASP A 398 28.65 -4.57 18.25
C ASP A 398 28.95 -3.19 17.63
N PRO A 399 29.71 -3.13 16.52
CA PRO A 399 29.93 -1.87 15.83
C PRO A 399 28.61 -1.35 15.27
N MET A 400 28.37 -0.05 15.44
CA MET A 400 27.21 0.63 14.87
C MET A 400 27.17 0.48 13.34
N ILE A 401 28.34 0.57 12.68
CA ILE A 401 28.49 0.31 11.25
C ILE A 401 29.49 -0.82 11.06
N LEU A 402 29.05 -1.90 10.41
CA LEU A 402 29.90 -3.02 10.01
C LEU A 402 29.98 -3.08 8.50
N THR A 403 31.18 -3.01 7.94
CA THR A 403 31.39 -3.14 6.50
C THR A 403 32.34 -4.27 6.19
N ASN A 404 32.12 -4.89 5.03
CA ASN A 404 32.92 -6.01 4.57
C ASN A 404 33.22 -5.80 3.08
N ASP A 405 34.49 -5.84 2.67
CA ASP A 405 34.98 -5.58 1.30
C ASP A 405 34.23 -4.41 0.64
N THR A 406 34.25 -3.28 1.35
CA THR A 406 33.45 -2.09 1.05
C THR A 406 34.37 -0.89 0.96
N ALA A 407 34.15 -0.03 -0.03
CA ALA A 407 34.78 1.29 -0.06
C ALA A 407 33.99 2.25 0.83
N VAL A 408 34.62 2.76 1.88
CA VAL A 408 34.01 3.67 2.86
C VAL A 408 34.59 5.07 2.73
N THR A 409 33.75 6.07 2.49
CA THR A 409 34.12 7.49 2.48
C THR A 409 33.29 8.26 3.49
N ILE A 410 33.96 9.01 4.39
CA ILE A 410 33.32 9.79 5.45
C ILE A 410 33.73 11.26 5.33
N GLY A 411 32.72 12.14 5.37
CA GLY A 411 32.89 13.59 5.47
C GLY A 411 33.32 14.26 4.16
N SER A 412 32.98 13.67 3.02
CA SER A 412 33.20 14.29 1.70
C SER A 412 32.22 15.44 1.41
N GLY A 413 31.13 15.57 2.16
CA GLY A 413 30.16 16.67 2.03
C GLY A 413 30.61 17.98 2.69
N THR A 414 29.73 18.98 2.65
CA THR A 414 29.96 20.29 3.30
C THR A 414 29.83 20.22 4.83
N SER A 415 28.92 19.39 5.33
CA SER A 415 28.71 19.14 6.77
C SER A 415 29.74 18.16 7.35
N THR A 416 29.92 18.22 8.68
CA THR A 416 30.76 17.26 9.42
C THR A 416 29.89 16.15 9.99
N PRO A 417 30.08 14.88 9.60
CA PRO A 417 29.34 13.77 10.20
C PRO A 417 29.78 13.54 11.65
N SER A 418 28.84 13.17 12.52
CA SER A 418 29.12 12.81 13.92
C SER A 418 28.64 11.40 14.25
N PHE A 419 29.42 10.70 15.08
CA PHE A 419 29.16 9.33 15.50
C PHE A 419 29.24 9.27 17.03
N SER A 420 28.23 8.68 17.67
CA SER A 420 28.19 8.48 19.12
C SER A 420 27.80 7.05 19.44
N SER A 421 28.75 6.23 19.92
CA SER A 421 28.53 4.80 20.20
C SER A 421 29.69 4.21 21.02
N GLN A 422 29.58 2.95 21.47
CA GLN A 422 30.74 2.24 22.03
C GLN A 422 31.78 1.91 20.97
N GLN A 423 31.36 1.54 19.77
CA GLN A 423 32.20 1.34 18.58
C GLN A 423 31.45 1.84 17.35
N ALA A 424 31.96 2.87 16.70
CA ALA A 424 31.27 3.52 15.58
C ALA A 424 31.37 2.69 14.29
N LEU A 425 32.57 2.18 13.99
CA LEU A 425 32.86 1.61 12.68
C LEU A 425 33.80 0.40 12.79
N ASN A 426 33.46 -0.66 12.06
CA ASN A 426 34.34 -1.80 11.80
C ASN A 426 34.40 -2.07 10.29
N VAL A 427 35.59 -1.92 9.69
CA VAL A 427 35.82 -2.11 8.24
C VAL A 427 36.74 -3.31 8.01
N ILE A 428 36.20 -4.36 7.39
CA ILE A 428 36.92 -5.60 7.11
C ILE A 428 37.15 -5.72 5.60
N ALA A 429 38.40 -5.64 5.13
CA ALA A 429 38.75 -5.52 3.71
C ALA A 429 38.14 -4.27 3.01
N GLY A 430 38.63 -3.94 1.81
CA GLY A 430 38.23 -2.74 1.08
C GLY A 430 39.09 -1.52 1.39
N SER A 431 38.47 -0.35 1.59
CA SER A 431 39.18 0.92 1.87
C SER A 431 38.39 1.84 2.79
N LEU A 432 39.11 2.68 3.54
CA LEU A 432 38.52 3.70 4.40
C LEU A 432 39.17 5.07 4.13
N THR A 433 38.36 6.05 3.73
CA THR A 433 38.77 7.45 3.59
C THR A 433 37.95 8.32 4.52
N ILE A 434 38.63 9.05 5.42
CA ILE A 434 38.00 9.99 6.35
C ILE A 434 38.54 11.39 6.06
N THR A 435 37.66 12.24 5.52
CA THR A 435 37.98 13.65 5.23
C THR A 435 37.58 14.56 6.39
N LYS A 436 36.41 14.29 7.02
CA LYS A 436 35.90 15.01 8.19
C LYS A 436 35.09 14.04 9.05
N GLY A 437 35.03 14.27 10.37
CA GLY A 437 34.15 13.52 11.25
C GLY A 437 34.39 13.81 12.73
N ILE A 438 33.36 13.64 13.55
CA ILE A 438 33.44 13.71 15.02
C ILE A 438 33.06 12.34 15.58
N PHE A 439 33.98 11.68 16.27
CA PHE A 439 33.78 10.37 16.87
C PHE A 439 33.75 10.50 18.38
N ILE A 440 32.59 10.22 19.00
CA ILE A 440 32.36 10.31 20.44
C ILE A 440 32.21 8.89 20.97
N GLY A 441 33.17 8.49 21.79
CA GLY A 441 33.28 7.14 22.29
C GLY A 441 33.33 7.08 23.80
N THR A 442 32.58 6.14 24.37
CA THR A 442 32.53 5.92 25.82
C THR A 442 33.25 4.65 26.27
N SER A 443 33.62 3.76 25.34
CA SER A 443 34.31 2.51 25.68
C SER A 443 35.80 2.73 25.95
N ASN A 444 36.30 2.05 26.99
CA ASN A 444 37.73 1.97 27.29
C ASN A 444 38.40 0.71 26.72
N THR A 445 37.61 -0.25 26.22
CA THR A 445 38.09 -1.57 25.77
C THR A 445 37.88 -1.81 24.28
N LEU A 446 36.94 -1.08 23.67
CA LEU A 446 36.67 -1.15 22.23
C LEU A 446 37.15 0.13 21.56
N PRO A 447 37.90 0.03 20.44
CA PRO A 447 38.26 1.21 19.66
C PRO A 447 37.01 1.77 18.99
N GLN A 448 36.97 3.09 18.77
CA GLN A 448 35.90 3.70 17.98
C GLN A 448 35.88 3.24 16.53
N ILE A 449 37.06 3.00 15.96
CA ILE A 449 37.22 2.47 14.62
C ILE A 449 38.11 1.24 14.67
N THR A 450 37.62 0.12 14.15
CA THR A 450 38.43 -1.07 13.85
C THR A 450 38.57 -1.22 12.35
N THR A 451 39.76 -1.55 11.90
CA THR A 451 40.02 -1.85 10.49
C THR A 451 40.86 -3.11 10.38
N SER A 452 40.58 -3.98 9.42
CA SER A 452 41.44 -5.13 9.13
C SER A 452 41.66 -5.35 7.64
N GLY A 453 42.94 -5.47 7.25
CA GLY A 453 43.34 -5.73 5.87
C GLY A 453 42.96 -4.63 4.86
N ILE A 454 43.02 -3.35 5.27
CA ILE A 454 42.67 -2.21 4.40
C ILE A 454 43.73 -1.11 4.40
N GLN A 455 43.70 -0.29 3.35
CA GLN A 455 44.34 1.01 3.34
C GLN A 455 43.43 2.06 3.97
N ILE A 456 44.00 2.89 4.85
CA ILE A 456 43.30 4.01 5.47
C ILE A 456 43.89 5.32 4.97
N THR A 457 43.04 6.23 4.50
CA THR A 457 43.42 7.60 4.12
C THR A 457 42.76 8.59 5.07
N TYR A 458 43.58 9.39 5.77
CA TYR A 458 43.13 10.39 6.74
C TYR A 458 43.47 11.80 6.28
N GLY A 459 42.49 12.72 6.44
CA GLY A 459 42.78 14.13 6.67
C GLY A 459 43.39 14.91 5.50
N ALA A 460 42.98 14.61 4.26
CA ALA A 460 43.51 15.30 3.09
C ALA A 460 43.31 16.84 3.14
N ASN A 461 42.28 17.35 3.85
CA ASN A 461 41.98 18.79 3.98
C ASN A 461 41.46 19.24 5.36
N PHE A 462 40.96 18.33 6.22
CA PHE A 462 40.43 18.63 7.56
C PHE A 462 40.75 17.48 8.52
N ASN A 463 40.92 17.77 9.81
CA ASN A 463 41.27 16.74 10.80
C ASN A 463 40.00 16.17 11.45
N PRO A 464 39.76 14.84 11.41
CA PRO A 464 38.72 14.23 12.23
C PRO A 464 39.01 14.43 13.72
N THR A 465 37.96 14.57 14.51
CA THR A 465 38.04 14.73 15.97
C THR A 465 37.63 13.43 16.66
N PHE A 466 38.47 12.95 17.57
CA PHE A 466 38.21 11.75 18.37
C PHE A 466 38.08 12.14 19.84
N ASN A 467 36.87 12.09 20.35
CA ASN A 467 36.53 12.31 21.76
C ASN A 467 36.26 10.95 22.40
N CYS A 468 37.32 10.15 22.54
CA CYS A 468 37.22 8.79 23.04
C CYS A 468 38.53 8.29 23.67
N PRO A 469 38.48 7.38 24.64
CA PRO A 469 39.68 6.78 25.25
C PRO A 469 40.48 5.92 24.27
N PHE A 470 39.80 5.22 23.35
CA PHE A 470 40.42 4.34 22.37
C PHE A 470 39.87 4.65 20.96
N ALA A 471 40.67 5.33 20.14
CA ALA A 471 40.22 5.85 18.85
C ALA A 471 40.26 4.82 17.71
N LEU A 472 41.40 4.17 17.49
CA LEU A 472 41.64 3.37 16.28
C LEU A 472 42.42 2.09 16.61
N SER A 473 41.99 0.97 16.04
CA SER A 473 42.74 -0.29 15.99
C SER A 473 42.88 -0.77 14.55
N VAL A 474 44.11 -1.09 14.14
CA VAL A 474 44.45 -1.58 12.80
C VAL A 474 45.03 -2.98 12.93
N ILE A 475 44.38 -3.97 12.30
CA ILE A 475 44.67 -5.41 12.44
C ILE A 475 45.13 -6.01 11.11
#